data_AF-A0A7K1BBF1-F1
#
_entry.id   AF-A0A7K1BBF1-F1
#
_cell.length_a   1.000
_cell.length_b   1.000
_cell.length_c   1.000
_cell.angle_alpha   90.00
_cell.angle_beta   90.00
_cell.angle_gamma   90.00
#
_symmetry.space_group_name_H-M   'P 1'
#
loop_
_entity.id
_entity.type
_entity.pdbx_description
1 polymer ?
#
loop_
_entity_poly.entity_id
_entity_poly.type
_entity_poly.pdbx_seq_one_letter_code
_entity_poly.pdbx_strand_id
1 'polypeptide(L)'
;MSAAAPDDPPAGRVAAWSPDQPGSRYARADLAGTVAFVVVLAIGIPLRDERPVQILVGVVSMVLFAIGAVGCLWAYVSALERSRVDEIGVANLYLLTGRTAPPPVKRTMSLLLGAQVVISLAAAIVGAVGLTGSQVNALAFGILVPMFGLAMNSLWAVRHGSYGPRIDKTVRPSNRRID
;
A
#
# COMPACT_ATOMS: atom_id res chain seq x y z
N MET A 1 17.71 -48.29 -8.72
CA MET A 1 18.02 -47.18 -7.80
C MET A 1 18.21 -45.92 -8.63
N SER A 2 17.19 -45.06 -8.67
CA SER A 2 17.28 -43.59 -8.76
C SER A 2 15.87 -43.08 -9.05
N ALA A 3 15.21 -42.52 -8.03
CA ALA A 3 13.93 -41.87 -8.18
C ALA A 3 14.14 -40.56 -8.93
N ALA A 4 13.44 -40.36 -10.04
CA ALA A 4 13.42 -39.10 -10.77
C ALA A 4 12.92 -37.99 -9.83
N ALA A 5 13.71 -36.93 -9.69
CA ALA A 5 13.31 -35.72 -8.98
C ALA A 5 12.07 -35.11 -9.66
N PRO A 6 11.11 -34.55 -8.91
CA PRO A 6 9.97 -33.86 -9.49
C PRO A 6 10.46 -32.66 -10.31
N ASP A 7 9.95 -32.55 -11.53
CA ASP A 7 10.28 -31.49 -12.49
C ASP A 7 10.11 -30.10 -11.86
N ASP A 8 11.22 -29.40 -11.63
CA ASP A 8 11.18 -27.97 -11.30
C ASP A 8 10.58 -27.21 -12.50
N PRO A 9 9.53 -26.39 -12.32
CA PRO A 9 8.95 -25.64 -13.41
C PRO A 9 9.97 -24.65 -13.99
N PRO A 10 10.00 -24.46 -15.34
CA PRO A 10 11.00 -23.62 -15.99
C PRO A 10 10.96 -22.19 -15.47
N ALA A 11 12.13 -21.68 -15.06
CA ALA A 11 12.36 -20.30 -14.67
C ALA A 11 12.09 -19.35 -15.85
N GLY A 12 10.83 -18.93 -16.05
CA GLY A 12 10.51 -18.14 -17.24
C GLY A 12 9.13 -17.51 -17.36
N ARG A 13 8.23 -17.66 -16.38
CA ARG A 13 7.01 -16.84 -16.30
C ARG A 13 6.63 -16.70 -14.84
N VAL A 14 6.90 -15.54 -14.24
CA VAL A 14 6.09 -15.09 -13.10
C VAL A 14 4.65 -15.14 -13.60
N ALA A 15 3.87 -16.11 -13.15
CA ALA A 15 2.48 -16.26 -13.55
C ALA A 15 1.82 -14.88 -13.42
N ALA A 16 1.43 -14.31 -14.56
CA ALA A 16 0.74 -13.04 -14.59
C ALA A 16 -0.47 -13.18 -13.67
N TRP A 17 -0.67 -12.18 -12.81
CA TRP A 17 -1.77 -12.16 -11.87
C TRP A 17 -3.08 -12.50 -12.59
N SER A 18 -3.79 -13.53 -12.10
CA SER A 18 -5.12 -13.90 -12.60
C SER A 18 -6.19 -13.12 -11.82
N PRO A 19 -7.24 -12.59 -12.47
CA PRO A 19 -8.37 -11.93 -11.81
C PRO A 19 -9.04 -12.79 -10.71
N ASP A 20 -8.88 -14.11 -10.78
CA ASP A 20 -9.57 -15.08 -9.95
C ASP A 20 -8.76 -15.52 -8.71
N GLN A 21 -7.53 -15.02 -8.54
CA GLN A 21 -6.71 -15.35 -7.35
C GLN A 21 -7.26 -14.71 -6.07
N PRO A 22 -7.21 -15.40 -4.92
CA PRO A 22 -7.55 -14.83 -3.61
C PRO A 22 -6.80 -13.50 -3.36
N GLY A 23 -7.57 -12.45 -3.08
CA GLY A 23 -7.04 -11.10 -2.85
C GLY A 23 -6.88 -10.22 -4.10
N SER A 24 -7.23 -10.71 -5.29
CA SER A 24 -7.30 -9.92 -6.53
C SER A 24 -8.11 -8.62 -6.40
N ARG A 25 -9.17 -8.65 -5.59
CA ARG A 25 -10.01 -7.47 -5.31
C ARG A 25 -9.24 -6.28 -4.73
N TYR A 26 -8.20 -6.50 -3.91
CA TYR A 26 -7.43 -5.40 -3.31
C TYR A 26 -6.51 -4.75 -4.33
N ALA A 27 -5.83 -5.56 -5.15
CA ALA A 27 -5.03 -5.05 -6.26
C ALA A 27 -5.90 -4.29 -7.29
N ARG A 28 -7.11 -4.79 -7.58
CA ARG A 28 -8.07 -4.10 -8.45
C ARG A 28 -8.57 -2.79 -7.86
N ALA A 29 -8.89 -2.77 -6.56
CA ALA A 29 -9.31 -1.56 -5.87
C ALA A 29 -8.17 -0.52 -5.85
N ASP A 30 -6.94 -0.96 -5.58
CA ASP A 30 -5.75 -0.10 -5.60
C ASP A 30 -5.49 0.50 -6.99
N LEU A 31 -5.59 -0.33 -8.04
CA LEU A 31 -5.51 0.13 -9.42
C LEU A 31 -6.63 1.13 -9.74
N ALA A 32 -7.87 0.85 -9.36
CA ALA A 32 -9.00 1.74 -9.60
C ALA A 32 -8.83 3.10 -8.91
N GLY A 33 -8.38 3.11 -7.65
CA GLY A 33 -8.08 4.35 -6.93
C GLY A 33 -6.91 5.12 -7.56
N THR A 34 -5.87 4.42 -8.00
CA THR A 34 -4.73 5.01 -8.71
C THR A 34 -5.16 5.66 -10.03
N VAL A 35 -5.95 4.94 -10.83
CA VAL A 35 -6.48 5.47 -12.11
C VAL A 35 -7.39 6.66 -11.87
N ALA A 36 -8.29 6.60 -10.87
CA ALA A 36 -9.16 7.72 -10.52
C ALA A 36 -8.34 8.97 -10.13
N PHE A 37 -7.30 8.78 -9.31
CA PHE A 37 -6.40 9.86 -8.94
C PHE A 37 -5.65 10.45 -10.14
N VAL A 38 -5.11 9.61 -11.03
CA VAL A 38 -4.43 10.05 -12.25
C VAL A 38 -5.36 10.83 -13.18
N VAL A 39 -6.59 10.35 -13.38
CA VAL A 39 -7.60 11.05 -14.19
C VAL A 39 -7.90 12.44 -13.62
N VAL A 40 -8.08 12.51 -12.29
CA VAL A 40 -8.35 13.79 -11.61
C VAL A 40 -7.15 14.74 -11.72
N LEU A 41 -5.92 14.24 -11.64
CA LEU A 41 -4.72 15.06 -11.86
C LEU A 41 -4.55 15.49 -13.31
N ALA A 42 -4.89 14.63 -14.29
CA ALA A 42 -4.83 14.97 -15.71
C ALA A 42 -5.77 16.13 -16.05
N ILE A 43 -6.89 16.27 -15.34
CA ILE A 43 -7.79 17.43 -15.40
C ILE A 43 -7.25 18.58 -14.54
N GLY A 44 -6.75 18.26 -13.35
CA GLY A 44 -6.30 19.21 -12.33
C GLY A 44 -5.09 20.05 -12.74
N ILE A 45 -4.15 19.49 -13.51
CA ILE A 45 -2.93 20.18 -13.95
C ILE A 45 -3.23 21.31 -14.95
N PRO A 46 -3.93 21.08 -16.09
CA PRO A 46 -4.20 22.13 -17.06
C PRO A 46 -5.21 23.18 -16.58
N LEU A 47 -6.12 22.81 -15.67
CA LEU A 47 -7.17 23.69 -15.15
C LEU A 47 -6.93 24.06 -13.67
N ARG A 48 -5.67 24.14 -13.26
CA ARG A 48 -5.28 24.31 -11.85
C ARG A 48 -5.74 25.62 -11.22
N ASP A 49 -6.02 26.64 -12.02
CA ASP A 49 -6.49 27.95 -11.56
C ASP A 49 -8.02 27.99 -11.35
N GLU A 50 -8.74 26.99 -11.85
CA GLU A 50 -10.20 26.91 -11.76
C GLU A 50 -10.64 26.36 -10.39
N ARG A 51 -11.38 27.18 -9.63
CA ARG A 51 -11.83 26.81 -8.28
C ARG A 51 -12.64 25.51 -8.21
N PRO A 52 -13.56 25.19 -9.15
CA PRO A 52 -14.25 23.90 -9.15
C PRO A 52 -13.30 22.71 -9.29
N VAL A 53 -12.23 22.85 -10.09
CA VAL A 53 -11.25 21.79 -10.33
C VAL A 53 -10.36 21.59 -9.10
N GLN A 54 -9.95 22.67 -8.45
CA GLN A 54 -9.22 22.60 -7.18
C GLN A 54 -10.02 21.84 -6.10
N ILE A 55 -11.32 22.12 -5.98
CA ILE A 55 -12.21 21.42 -5.05
C ILE A 55 -12.31 19.94 -5.44
N LEU A 56 -12.47 19.62 -6.72
CA LEU A 56 -12.53 18.24 -7.19
C LEU A 56 -11.27 17.44 -6.81
N VAL A 57 -10.08 18.00 -7.09
CA VAL A 57 -8.80 17.35 -6.72
C VAL A 57 -8.71 17.14 -5.21
N GLY A 58 -9.04 18.17 -4.43
CA GLY A 58 -9.03 18.09 -2.97
C GLY A 58 -9.98 17.02 -2.44
N VAL A 59 -11.26 17.03 -2.89
CA VAL A 59 -12.28 16.08 -2.45
C VAL A 59 -11.89 14.65 -2.78
N VAL A 60 -11.47 14.37 -4.02
CA VAL A 60 -11.07 13.01 -4.41
C VAL A 60 -9.85 12.54 -3.60
N SER A 61 -8.86 13.42 -3.41
CA SER A 61 -7.69 13.10 -2.59
C SER A 61 -8.08 12.82 -1.14
N MET A 62 -9.01 13.59 -0.58
CA MET A 62 -9.49 13.41 0.81
C MET A 62 -10.30 12.12 0.97
N VAL A 63 -11.12 11.77 -0.01
CA VAL A 63 -11.88 10.51 0.01
C VAL A 63 -10.93 9.32 -0.05
N LEU A 64 -9.97 9.32 -0.98
CA LEU A 64 -8.97 8.24 -1.09
C LEU A 64 -8.12 8.15 0.18
N PHE A 65 -7.69 9.29 0.73
CA PHE A 65 -6.96 9.35 2.00
C PHE A 65 -7.79 8.81 3.16
N ALA A 66 -9.06 9.21 3.30
CA ALA A 66 -9.93 8.76 4.39
C ALA A 66 -10.17 7.25 4.33
N ILE A 67 -10.46 6.71 3.14
CA ILE A 67 -10.59 5.27 2.92
C ILE A 67 -9.26 4.57 3.28
N GLY A 68 -8.13 5.15 2.87
CA GLY A 68 -6.80 4.65 3.20
C GLY A 68 -6.54 4.62 4.70
N ALA A 69 -6.79 5.72 5.41
CA ALA A 69 -6.58 5.84 6.85
C ALA A 69 -7.42 4.83 7.63
N VAL A 70 -8.72 4.73 7.32
CA VAL A 70 -9.63 3.76 7.95
C VAL A 70 -9.19 2.32 7.64
N GLY A 71 -8.81 2.04 6.39
CA GLY A 71 -8.33 0.72 5.98
C GLY A 71 -7.03 0.31 6.68
N CYS A 72 -6.06 1.21 6.80
CA CYS A 72 -4.83 1.00 7.57
C CYS A 72 -5.14 0.73 9.04
N LEU A 73 -6.03 1.51 9.66
CA LEU A 73 -6.39 1.32 11.06
C LEU A 73 -7.07 -0.03 11.28
N TRP A 74 -8.00 -0.41 10.40
CA TRP A 74 -8.64 -1.71 10.43
C TRP A 74 -7.62 -2.84 10.30
N ALA A 75 -6.71 -2.74 9.34
CA ALA A 75 -5.66 -3.73 9.14
C ALA A 75 -4.74 -3.83 10.35
N TYR A 76 -4.40 -2.71 10.99
CA TYR A 76 -3.61 -2.69 12.20
C TYR A 76 -4.31 -3.43 13.35
N VAL A 77 -5.58 -3.11 13.63
CA VAL A 77 -6.35 -3.77 14.70
C VAL A 77 -6.44 -5.28 14.45
N SER A 78 -6.74 -5.70 13.21
CA SER A 78 -6.78 -7.12 12.86
C SER A 78 -5.40 -7.80 12.97
N ALA A 79 -4.31 -7.09 12.64
CA ALA A 79 -2.95 -7.60 12.79
C ALA A 79 -2.57 -7.80 14.26
N LEU A 80 -3.03 -6.96 15.19
CA LEU A 80 -2.77 -7.12 16.63
C LEU A 80 -3.35 -8.40 17.21
N GLU A 81 -4.53 -8.81 16.76
CA GLU A 81 -5.15 -10.07 17.19
C GLU A 81 -4.33 -11.26 16.70
N ARG A 82 -3.90 -11.21 15.44
CA ARG A 82 -3.12 -12.26 14.80
C ARG A 82 -1.67 -12.30 15.29
N SER A 83 -1.11 -11.17 15.71
CA SER A 83 0.27 -11.10 16.23
C SER A 83 0.47 -11.84 17.56
N ARG A 84 -0.62 -12.32 18.18
CA ARG A 84 -0.56 -13.22 19.34
C ARG A 84 0.06 -14.57 19.00
N VAL A 85 -0.05 -15.00 17.74
CA VAL A 85 0.45 -16.31 17.27
C VAL A 85 1.44 -16.18 16.12
N ASP A 86 1.37 -15.08 15.37
CA ASP A 86 2.22 -14.83 14.19
C ASP A 86 3.18 -13.66 14.41
N GLU A 87 4.39 -13.74 13.82
CA GLU A 87 5.34 -12.64 13.79
C GLU A 87 4.96 -11.64 12.68
N ILE A 88 4.13 -10.65 13.05
CA ILE A 88 3.69 -9.59 12.13
C ILE A 88 4.46 -8.31 12.44
N GLY A 89 5.30 -7.89 11.49
CA GLY A 89 5.99 -6.61 11.53
C GLY A 89 5.30 -5.57 10.64
N VAL A 90 5.65 -4.31 10.86
CA VAL A 90 5.06 -3.16 10.15
C VAL A 90 5.39 -3.22 8.65
N ALA A 91 6.63 -3.55 8.29
CA ALA A 91 7.05 -3.59 6.89
C ALA A 91 6.36 -4.71 6.11
N ASN A 92 6.20 -5.90 6.70
CA ASN A 92 5.49 -7.01 6.09
C ASN A 92 3.99 -6.71 5.97
N LEU A 93 3.41 -6.05 6.98
CA LEU A 93 2.01 -5.65 6.97
C LEU A 93 1.71 -4.62 5.88
N TYR A 94 2.44 -3.51 5.80
CA TYR A 94 2.10 -2.39 4.90
C TYR A 94 2.80 -2.42 3.54
N LEU A 95 3.97 -3.06 3.45
CA LEU A 95 4.80 -3.09 2.24
C LEU A 95 4.95 -4.50 1.65
N LEU A 96 4.24 -5.50 2.21
CA LEU A 96 4.25 -6.89 1.73
C LEU A 96 5.68 -7.49 1.66
N THR A 97 6.57 -7.06 2.55
CA THR A 97 7.96 -7.55 2.57
C THR A 97 8.06 -9.00 3.04
N GLY A 98 9.25 -9.60 2.85
CA GLY A 98 9.46 -11.02 3.21
C GLY A 98 8.57 -11.98 2.42
N ARG A 99 8.07 -13.00 3.11
CA ARG A 99 7.24 -14.10 2.59
C ARG A 99 5.73 -13.83 2.70
N THR A 100 5.33 -12.60 3.00
CA THR A 100 3.92 -12.25 3.25
C THR A 100 3.02 -12.45 2.05
N ALA A 101 3.51 -12.18 0.84
CA ALA A 101 2.74 -12.31 -0.39
C ALA A 101 3.52 -13.09 -1.47
N PRO A 102 2.81 -13.80 -2.38
CA PRO A 102 3.43 -14.33 -3.59
C PRO A 102 4.13 -13.21 -4.41
N PRO A 103 5.26 -13.51 -5.08
CA PRO A 103 5.99 -12.53 -5.87
C PRO A 103 5.17 -11.68 -6.85
N PRO A 104 4.19 -12.21 -7.62
CA PRO A 104 3.42 -11.39 -8.56
C PRO A 104 2.53 -10.38 -7.84
N VAL A 105 1.83 -10.77 -6.77
CA VAL A 105 0.96 -9.86 -5.98
C VAL A 105 1.80 -8.76 -5.35
N LYS A 106 2.91 -9.14 -4.71
CA LYS A 106 3.85 -8.20 -4.10
C LYS A 106 4.34 -7.16 -5.10
N ARG A 107 4.81 -7.60 -6.28
CA ARG A 107 5.29 -6.67 -7.32
C ARG A 107 4.19 -5.72 -7.77
N THR A 108 3.02 -6.22 -8.14
CA THR A 108 1.92 -5.38 -8.63
C THR A 108 1.52 -4.32 -7.60
N MET A 109 1.27 -4.73 -6.37
CA MET A 109 0.80 -3.81 -5.33
C MET A 109 1.89 -2.83 -4.86
N SER A 110 3.15 -3.27 -4.79
CA SER A 110 4.28 -2.35 -4.53
C SER A 110 4.51 -1.36 -5.67
N LEU A 111 4.31 -1.77 -6.93
CA LEU A 111 4.41 -0.87 -8.09
C LEU A 111 3.28 0.17 -8.10
N LEU A 112 2.05 -0.22 -7.77
CA LEU A 112 0.93 0.71 -7.64
C LEU A 112 1.16 1.73 -6.54
N LEU A 113 1.59 1.28 -5.35
CA LEU A 113 1.98 2.18 -4.27
C LEU A 113 3.11 3.12 -4.68
N GLY A 114 4.17 2.59 -5.32
CA GLY A 114 5.29 3.38 -5.82
C GLY A 114 4.84 4.43 -6.85
N ALA A 115 3.94 4.05 -7.76
CA ALA A 115 3.34 4.95 -8.73
C ALA A 115 2.55 6.06 -8.03
N GLN A 116 1.69 5.73 -7.05
CA GLN A 116 0.95 6.73 -6.27
C GLN A 116 1.89 7.74 -5.60
N VAL A 117 2.99 7.28 -4.99
CA VAL A 117 3.98 8.16 -4.34
C VAL A 117 4.66 9.08 -5.36
N VAL A 118 5.11 8.54 -6.50
CA VAL A 118 5.80 9.34 -7.53
C VAL A 118 4.84 10.36 -8.15
N ILE A 119 3.63 9.93 -8.50
CA ILE A 119 2.61 10.78 -9.11
C ILE A 119 2.16 11.87 -8.15
N SER A 120 1.93 11.55 -6.87
CA SER A 120 1.50 12.53 -5.87
C SER A 120 2.58 13.57 -5.60
N LEU A 121 3.84 13.16 -5.49
CA LEU A 121 4.97 14.07 -5.33
C LEU A 121 5.13 14.97 -6.55
N ALA A 122 5.09 14.40 -7.76
CA ALA A 122 5.17 15.17 -8.99
C ALA A 122 4.04 16.20 -9.11
N ALA A 123 2.80 15.81 -8.81
CA ALA A 123 1.64 16.71 -8.83
C ALA A 123 1.79 17.85 -7.82
N ALA A 124 2.23 17.56 -6.59
CA ALA A 124 2.46 18.57 -5.57
C ALA A 124 3.54 19.57 -5.98
N ILE A 125 4.65 19.08 -6.56
CA ILE A 125 5.74 19.92 -7.09
C ILE A 125 5.22 20.81 -8.22
N VAL A 126 4.54 20.24 -9.22
CA VAL A 126 3.97 20.99 -10.35
C VAL A 126 2.96 22.04 -9.87
N GLY A 127 2.12 21.70 -8.89
CA GLY A 127 1.17 22.62 -8.30
C GLY A 127 1.81 23.76 -7.51
N ALA A 128 3.04 23.59 -7.04
CA ALA A 128 3.79 24.62 -6.34
C ALA A 128 4.40 25.67 -7.29
N VAL A 129 4.61 25.31 -8.57
CA VAL A 129 5.25 26.18 -9.55
C VAL A 129 4.34 27.34 -9.94
N GLY A 130 4.81 28.56 -9.71
CA GLY A 130 4.15 29.80 -10.12
C GLY A 130 3.13 30.32 -9.11
N LEU A 131 3.07 29.76 -7.89
CA LEU A 131 2.25 30.31 -6.82
C LEU A 131 2.78 31.67 -6.38
N THR A 132 1.88 32.65 -6.28
CA THR A 132 2.20 33.99 -5.75
C THR A 132 1.25 34.35 -4.61
N GLY A 133 1.78 35.01 -3.58
CA GLY A 133 0.99 35.54 -2.46
C GLY A 133 0.20 34.47 -1.69
N SER A 134 -1.13 34.58 -1.68
CA SER A 134 -2.08 33.77 -0.89
C SER A 134 -2.73 32.59 -1.65
N GLN A 135 -2.24 32.26 -2.86
CA GLN A 135 -2.78 31.15 -3.65
C GLN A 135 -2.52 29.79 -3.00
N VAL A 136 -3.52 28.90 -3.03
CA VAL A 136 -3.46 27.58 -2.43
C VAL A 136 -3.08 26.51 -3.46
N ASN A 137 -2.21 25.58 -3.07
CA ASN A 137 -1.82 24.45 -3.91
C ASN A 137 -2.81 23.28 -3.76
N ALA A 138 -3.86 23.26 -4.56
CA ALA A 138 -4.84 22.17 -4.52
C ALA A 138 -4.24 20.80 -4.89
N LEU A 139 -3.21 20.76 -5.74
CA LEU A 139 -2.54 19.51 -6.12
C LEU A 139 -1.73 18.90 -4.95
N ALA A 140 -1.35 19.71 -3.96
CA ALA A 140 -0.63 19.23 -2.77
C ALA A 140 -1.46 18.26 -1.93
N PHE A 141 -2.81 18.34 -1.95
CA PHE A 141 -3.65 17.36 -1.27
C PHE A 141 -3.44 15.93 -1.80
N GLY A 142 -2.97 15.81 -3.04
CA GLY A 142 -2.60 14.52 -3.65
C GLY A 142 -1.52 13.76 -2.87
N ILE A 143 -0.68 14.43 -2.08
CA ILE A 143 0.37 13.78 -1.28
C ILE A 143 -0.16 12.76 -0.26
N LEU A 144 -1.44 12.87 0.09
CA LEU A 144 -2.12 12.01 1.04
C LEU A 144 -2.65 10.72 0.41
N VAL A 145 -2.81 10.70 -0.92
CA VAL A 145 -3.38 9.56 -1.66
C VAL A 145 -2.62 8.23 -1.50
N PRO A 146 -1.27 8.18 -1.38
CA PRO A 146 -0.54 6.93 -1.16
C PRO A 146 -0.99 6.12 0.07
N MET A 147 -1.70 6.75 1.01
CA MET A 147 -2.35 6.03 2.13
C MET A 147 -3.38 5.00 1.65
N PHE A 148 -4.02 5.24 0.51
CA PHE A 148 -4.94 4.28 -0.10
C PHE A 148 -4.23 3.00 -0.54
N GLY A 149 -3.09 3.11 -1.24
CA GLY A 149 -2.28 1.95 -1.62
C GLY A 149 -1.72 1.19 -0.41
N LEU A 150 -1.25 1.91 0.62
CA LEU A 150 -0.83 1.30 1.89
C LEU A 150 -1.97 0.52 2.57
N ALA A 151 -3.19 1.04 2.51
CA ALA A 151 -4.36 0.38 3.05
C ALA A 151 -4.70 -0.89 2.27
N MET A 152 -4.67 -0.83 0.93
CA MET A 152 -4.93 -2.02 0.11
C MET A 152 -3.88 -3.11 0.35
N ASN A 153 -2.60 -2.74 0.47
CA ASN A 153 -1.53 -3.65 0.86
C ASN A 153 -1.80 -4.31 2.20
N SER A 154 -2.09 -3.53 3.24
CA SER A 154 -2.29 -4.04 4.59
C SER A 154 -3.56 -4.86 4.75
N LEU A 155 -4.67 -4.47 4.11
CA LEU A 155 -5.90 -5.26 4.07
C LEU A 155 -5.71 -6.60 3.34
N TRP A 156 -4.92 -6.62 2.27
CA TRP A 156 -4.52 -7.87 1.63
C TRP A 156 -3.68 -8.72 2.58
N ALA A 157 -2.67 -8.12 3.22
CA ALA A 157 -1.71 -8.79 4.09
C ALA A 157 -2.35 -9.40 5.34
N VAL A 158 -3.36 -8.76 5.92
CA VAL A 158 -4.09 -9.30 7.08
C VAL A 158 -4.91 -10.52 6.68
N ARG A 159 -5.63 -10.44 5.55
CA ARG A 159 -6.58 -11.50 5.15
C ARG A 159 -5.93 -12.70 4.48
N HIS A 160 -4.84 -12.48 3.74
CA HIS A 160 -4.22 -13.52 2.90
C HIS A 160 -2.73 -13.71 3.19
N GLY A 161 -2.12 -12.82 3.99
CA GLY A 161 -0.68 -12.84 4.21
C GLY A 161 -0.22 -14.05 5.02
N SER A 162 0.90 -14.63 4.62
CA SER A 162 1.57 -15.69 5.37
C SER A 162 2.64 -15.11 6.28
N TYR A 163 2.60 -15.45 7.56
CA TYR A 163 3.57 -14.99 8.55
C TYR A 163 4.21 -16.18 9.24
N GLY A 164 5.44 -15.99 9.75
CA GLY A 164 6.10 -17.00 10.56
C GLY A 164 5.48 -17.08 11.96
N PRO A 165 5.70 -18.17 12.71
CA PRO A 165 5.27 -18.26 14.11
C PRO A 165 5.88 -17.13 14.95
N ARG A 166 5.13 -16.68 15.96
CA ARG A 166 5.60 -15.68 16.93
C ARG A 166 6.88 -16.16 17.60
N ILE A 167 7.91 -15.31 17.58
CA ILE A 167 9.17 -15.59 18.28
C ILE A 167 9.10 -14.98 19.68
N ASP A 168 8.75 -15.80 20.68
CA ASP A 168 8.87 -15.38 22.07
C ASP A 168 10.33 -15.36 22.49
N LYS A 169 10.85 -14.18 22.82
CA LYS A 169 12.08 -14.07 23.61
C LYS A 169 11.73 -14.56 25.00
N THR A 170 12.11 -15.79 25.35
CA THR A 170 12.09 -16.24 26.74
C THR A 170 12.96 -15.30 27.56
N VAL A 171 12.33 -14.41 28.33
CA VAL A 171 13.04 -13.62 29.33
C VAL A 171 13.55 -14.62 30.35
N ARG A 172 14.84 -14.96 30.31
CA ARG A 172 15.47 -15.64 31.43
C ARG A 172 15.41 -14.68 32.62
N PRO A 173 14.72 -15.01 33.72
CA PRO A 173 14.77 -14.18 34.91
C PRO A 173 16.23 -14.06 35.35
N SER A 174 16.78 -12.85 35.25
CA SER A 174 18.09 -12.52 35.79
C SER A 174 17.92 -12.37 37.30
N ASN A 175 18.46 -13.31 38.07
CA ASN A 175 18.39 -13.31 39.54
C ASN A 175 19.31 -12.25 40.17
N ARG A 176 19.60 -11.15 39.46
CA ARG A 176 20.49 -10.08 39.91
C ARG A 176 19.68 -9.18 40.84
N ARG A 177 20.02 -9.20 42.13
CA ARG A 177 19.52 -8.19 43.06
C ARG A 177 19.94 -6.82 42.54
N ILE A 178 18.98 -5.89 42.55
CA ILE A 178 19.24 -4.48 42.34
C ILE A 178 19.74 -4.00 43.71
N ASP A 179 21.05 -3.89 43.84
CA ASP A 179 21.72 -3.30 45.01
C ASP A 179 21.68 -1.77 44.93
#